data_AF-A0A9Q0IFU2-F1
#
_entry.id   AF-A0A9Q0IFU2-F1
#
_cell.length_a   1.000
_cell.length_b   1.000
_cell.length_c   1.000
_cell.angle_alpha   90.00
_cell.angle_beta   90.00
_cell.angle_gamma   90.00
#
_symmetry.space_group_name_H-M   'P 1'
#
loop_
_entity.id
_entity.type
_entity.pdbx_description
1 polymer ?
#
loop_
_entity_poly.entity_id
_entity_poly.type
_entity_poly.pdbx_seq_one_letter_code
_entity_poly.pdbx_strand_id
1 'polypeptide(L)'
;TTHWLEILQALLLSEAADLRHRGAVVVRNLMEAERSLAETLMASEALEILSVMAKGGSGSGAADPVSKAAQGCLDKAIEYGIIQSSGEAVGTAGGRVSEE
;
A
#
# COMPACT_ATOMS: atom_id res chain seq x y z
N THR A 1 -11.35 -17.40 -5.53
CA THR A 1 -10.12 -17.78 -6.25
C THR A 1 -9.09 -16.70 -6.01
N THR A 2 -7.81 -17.03 -5.77
CA THR A 2 -6.75 -16.05 -5.46
C THR A 2 -5.97 -15.58 -6.68
N HIS A 3 -6.17 -16.20 -7.84
CA HIS A 3 -5.42 -15.93 -9.07
C HIS A 3 -5.40 -14.46 -9.52
N TRP A 4 -6.45 -13.69 -9.21
CA TRP A 4 -6.47 -12.27 -9.55
C TRP A 4 -5.44 -11.46 -8.75
N LEU A 5 -5.13 -11.85 -7.50
CA LEU A 5 -4.07 -11.22 -6.71
C LEU A 5 -2.68 -11.51 -7.31
N GLU A 6 -2.44 -12.77 -7.68
CA GLU A 6 -1.19 -13.20 -8.33
C GLU A 6 -0.95 -12.42 -9.63
N ILE A 7 -2.00 -12.19 -10.42
CA ILE A 7 -1.94 -11.39 -11.65
C ILE A 7 -1.57 -9.93 -11.33
N LEU A 8 -2.20 -9.32 -10.32
CA LEU A 8 -1.89 -7.94 -9.93
C LEU A 8 -0.46 -7.82 -9.39
N GLN A 9 -0.01 -8.76 -8.57
CA GLN A 9 1.36 -8.81 -8.04
C GLN A 9 2.39 -8.96 -9.18
N ALA A 10 2.11 -9.82 -10.17
CA ALA A 10 2.95 -9.96 -11.36
C ALA A 10 3.02 -8.65 -12.17
N LEU A 11 1.91 -7.90 -12.29
CA LEU A 11 1.94 -6.57 -12.92
C LEU A 11 2.79 -5.58 -12.13
N LEU A 12 2.71 -5.57 -10.80
CA LEU A 12 3.52 -4.71 -9.94
C LEU A 12 5.03 -5.05 -9.97
N LEU A 13 5.38 -6.29 -10.32
CA LEU A 13 6.77 -6.75 -10.45
C LEU A 13 7.30 -6.70 -11.89
N SER A 14 6.47 -6.32 -12.87
CA SER A 14 6.84 -6.26 -14.29
C SER A 14 8.10 -5.43 -14.52
N GLU A 15 9.06 -5.95 -15.29
CA GLU A 15 10.27 -5.20 -15.70
C GLU A 15 9.93 -3.98 -16.57
N ALA A 16 8.84 -4.05 -17.35
CA ALA A 16 8.34 -2.92 -18.13
C ALA A 16 7.71 -1.86 -17.21
N ALA A 17 8.35 -0.69 -17.13
CA ALA A 17 7.94 0.43 -16.27
C ALA A 17 6.49 0.89 -16.52
N ASP A 18 6.06 0.94 -17.79
CA ASP A 18 4.69 1.33 -18.14
C ASP A 18 3.64 0.33 -17.62
N LEU A 19 3.91 -0.97 -17.72
CA LEU A 19 3.03 -2.00 -17.18
C LEU A 19 3.01 -1.95 -15.65
N ARG A 20 4.17 -1.71 -15.04
CA ARG A 20 4.30 -1.57 -13.58
C ARG A 20 3.49 -0.40 -13.04
N HIS A 21 3.64 0.78 -13.65
CA HIS A 21 2.88 1.97 -13.31
C HIS A 21 1.36 1.72 -13.47
N ARG A 22 0.95 1.15 -14.61
CA ARG A 22 -0.46 0.82 -14.87
C ARG A 22 -1.00 -0.20 -13.87
N GLY A 23 -0.20 -1.19 -13.47
CA GLY A 23 -0.54 -2.14 -12.41
C GLY A 23 -0.82 -1.44 -11.09
N ALA A 24 0.06 -0.52 -10.67
CA ALA A 24 -0.13 0.27 -9.45
C ALA A 24 -1.40 1.14 -9.51
N VAL A 25 -1.69 1.77 -10.64
CA VAL A 25 -2.93 2.55 -10.82
C VAL A 25 -4.18 1.66 -10.75
N VAL A 26 -4.15 0.46 -11.34
CA VAL A 26 -5.27 -0.49 -11.26
C VAL A 26 -5.50 -0.92 -9.81
N VAL A 27 -4.44 -1.26 -9.08
CA VAL A 27 -4.51 -1.62 -7.65
C VAL A 27 -5.11 -0.47 -6.85
N ARG A 28 -4.63 0.76 -7.05
CA ARG A 28 -5.18 1.96 -6.39
C ARG A 28 -6.67 2.13 -6.67
N ASN A 29 -7.09 2.00 -7.93
CA ASN A 29 -8.49 2.14 -8.30
C ASN A 29 -9.38 1.06 -7.68
N LEU A 30 -8.88 -0.18 -7.54
CA LEU A 30 -9.60 -1.25 -6.86
C LEU A 30 -9.78 -0.93 -5.36
N MET A 31 -8.74 -0.41 -4.72
CA MET A 31 -8.81 0.02 -3.33
C MET A 31 -9.79 1.17 -3.13
N GLU A 32 -9.82 2.14 -4.05
CA GLU A 32 -10.77 3.26 -4.00
C GLU A 32 -12.21 2.84 -4.31
N ALA A 33 -12.40 1.79 -5.12
CA ALA A 33 -13.71 1.27 -5.46
C ALA A 33 -14.37 0.56 -4.27
N GLU A 34 -13.62 -0.22 -3.49
CA GLU A 34 -14.17 -0.96 -2.36
C GLU A 34 -13.14 -1.23 -1.26
N ARG A 35 -13.52 -0.96 0.00
CA ARG A 35 -12.67 -1.19 1.17
C ARG A 35 -12.26 -2.67 1.34
N SER A 36 -13.18 -3.61 1.09
CA SER A 36 -12.91 -5.05 1.23
C SER A 36 -11.79 -5.53 0.28
N LEU A 37 -11.71 -4.93 -0.92
CA LEU A 37 -10.63 -5.17 -1.87
C LEU A 37 -9.31 -4.61 -1.37
N ALA A 38 -9.33 -3.43 -0.74
CA ALA A 38 -8.14 -2.87 -0.11
C ALA A 38 -7.62 -3.77 1.02
N GLU A 39 -8.52 -4.27 1.89
CA GLU A 39 -8.15 -5.21 2.96
C GLU A 39 -7.53 -6.49 2.40
N THR A 40 -8.14 -7.04 1.34
CA THR A 40 -7.64 -8.25 0.67
C THR A 40 -6.27 -8.03 0.02
N LEU A 41 -6.06 -6.88 -0.63
CA LEU A 41 -4.78 -6.51 -1.24
C LEU A 41 -3.69 -6.31 -0.18
N MET A 42 -3.99 -5.60 0.90
CA MET A 42 -3.01 -5.30 1.96
C MET A 42 -2.67 -6.52 2.82
N ALA A 43 -3.53 -7.53 2.87
CA ALA A 43 -3.24 -8.82 3.50
C ALA A 43 -2.38 -9.76 2.64
N SER A 44 -2.01 -9.35 1.42
CA SER A 44 -1.20 -10.14 0.49
C SER A 44 0.22 -9.56 0.32
N GLU A 45 1.07 -10.26 -0.43
CA GLU A 45 2.42 -9.78 -0.80
C GLU A 45 2.42 -8.44 -1.57
N ALA A 46 1.25 -8.00 -2.06
CA ALA A 46 1.12 -6.69 -2.69
C ALA A 46 1.55 -5.53 -1.76
N LEU A 47 1.32 -5.65 -0.44
CA LEU A 47 1.76 -4.63 0.52
C LEU A 47 3.27 -4.47 0.55
N GLU A 48 4.01 -5.59 0.58
CA GLU A 48 5.47 -5.58 0.57
C GLU A 48 6.00 -5.00 -0.74
N ILE A 49 5.44 -5.45 -1.87
CA ILE A 49 5.80 -4.97 -3.21
C ILE A 49 5.59 -3.45 -3.30
N LEU A 50 4.41 -2.95 -2.93
CA LEU A 50 4.08 -1.52 -2.95
C LEU A 50 4.99 -0.71 -2.00
N SER A 51 5.34 -1.26 -0.84
CA SER A 51 6.24 -0.62 0.12
C SER A 51 7.65 -0.44 -0.42
N VAL A 52 8.16 -1.43 -1.16
CA VAL A 52 9.47 -1.34 -1.84
C VAL A 52 9.39 -0.36 -3.01
N MET A 53 8.34 -0.43 -3.82
CA MET A 53 8.12 0.47 -4.97
C MET A 53 8.03 1.94 -4.55
N ALA A 54 7.33 2.23 -3.44
CA ALA A 54 7.21 3.59 -2.92
C ALA A 54 8.58 4.19 -2.54
N LYS A 55 9.47 3.38 -1.93
CA LYS A 55 10.83 3.82 -1.52
C LYS A 55 11.80 4.04 -2.69
N GLY A 56 11.59 3.35 -3.82
CA GLY A 56 12.49 3.38 -4.97
C GLY A 56 12.65 4.73 -5.69
N GLY A 57 11.77 5.71 -5.42
CA GLY A 57 11.81 7.04 -6.05
C GLY A 57 12.69 8.09 -5.36
N SER A 58 13.30 7.78 -4.20
CA SER A 58 14.00 8.78 -3.37
C SER A 58 15.39 9.21 -3.88
N GLY A 59 15.90 8.61 -4.97
CA GLY A 59 17.27 8.83 -5.46
C GLY A 59 17.44 9.93 -6.52
N SER A 60 16.35 10.35 -7.17
CA SER A 60 16.35 11.44 -8.15
C SER A 60 15.34 12.49 -7.72
N GLY A 61 15.67 13.79 -7.77
CA GLY A 61 14.89 14.90 -7.21
C GLY A 61 13.44 15.08 -7.70
N ALA A 62 12.90 14.17 -8.50
CA ALA A 62 11.49 14.00 -8.77
C ALA A 62 11.09 12.54 -8.49
N ALA A 63 10.02 12.34 -7.70
CA ALA A 63 9.45 11.02 -7.46
C ALA A 63 8.91 10.45 -8.77
N ASP A 64 9.45 9.29 -9.18
CA ASP A 64 9.01 8.56 -10.36
C ASP A 64 7.50 8.21 -10.29
N PRO A 65 6.75 8.23 -11.42
CA PRO A 65 5.32 7.93 -11.44
C PRO A 65 4.94 6.61 -10.78
N VAL A 66 5.78 5.57 -10.86
CA VAL A 66 5.55 4.28 -10.19
C VAL A 66 5.60 4.45 -8.68
N SER A 67 6.62 5.13 -8.16
CA SER A 67 6.77 5.40 -6.73
C SER A 67 5.59 6.22 -6.20
N LYS A 68 5.14 7.24 -6.95
CA LYS A 68 3.95 8.04 -6.59
C LYS A 68 2.66 7.21 -6.58
N ALA A 69 2.45 6.36 -7.57
CA ALA A 69 1.26 5.49 -7.63
C ALA A 69 1.26 4.47 -6.47
N ALA A 70 2.42 3.89 -6.17
CA ALA A 70 2.57 2.98 -5.04
C ALA A 70 2.32 3.67 -3.69
N GLN A 71 2.88 4.86 -3.50
CA GLN A 71 2.62 5.67 -2.30
C GLN A 71 1.13 5.98 -2.13
N GLY A 72 0.43 6.33 -3.22
CA GLY A 72 -1.01 6.55 -3.18
C GLY A 72 -1.84 5.32 -2.78
N CYS A 73 -1.34 4.10 -3.01
CA CYS A 73 -1.97 2.88 -2.49
C CYS A 73 -1.78 2.77 -0.98
N LEU A 74 -0.55 3.00 -0.49
CA LEU A 74 -0.24 2.95 0.94
C LEU A 74 -1.00 4.02 1.72
N ASP A 75 -1.06 5.25 1.18
CA ASP A 75 -1.83 6.35 1.77
C ASP A 75 -3.31 5.97 1.89
N LYS A 76 -3.87 5.31 0.88
CA LYS A 76 -5.26 4.85 0.92
C LYS A 76 -5.49 3.77 1.97
N ALA A 77 -4.55 2.85 2.12
CA ALA A 77 -4.61 1.83 3.17
C ALA A 77 -4.51 2.43 4.58
N ILE A 78 -3.69 3.47 4.76
CA ILE A 78 -3.61 4.24 6.02
C ILE A 78 -4.92 4.99 6.27
N GLU A 79 -5.48 5.65 5.25
CA GLU A 79 -6.77 6.35 5.34
C GLU A 79 -7.90 5.40 5.79
N TYR A 80 -7.88 4.16 5.32
CA TYR A 80 -8.83 3.12 5.77
C TYR A 80 -8.49 2.52 7.14
N GLY A 81 -7.33 2.83 7.72
CA GLY A 81 -6.84 2.24 8.97
C GLY A 81 -6.45 0.76 8.84
N ILE A 82 -6.13 0.31 7.62
CA ILE A 82 -5.73 -1.07 7.34
C ILE A 82 -4.26 -1.29 7.73
N ILE A 83 -3.41 -0.28 7.50
CA ILE A 83 -1.99 -0.29 7.87
C ILE A 83 -1.63 0.97 8.64
N GLN A 84 -0.51 0.93 9.38
CA GLN A 84 0.04 2.07 10.11
C GLN A 84 1.19 2.70 9.34
N SER A 85 1.32 4.03 9.44
CA SER A 85 2.53 4.71 8.97
C SER A 85 3.73 4.26 9.80
N SER A 86 4.87 3.98 9.17
CA SER A 86 6.09 3.51 9.84
C SER A 86 6.72 4.51 10.83
N GLY A 87 6.07 5.66 11.09
CA GLY A 87 6.42 6.62 12.14
C GLY A 87 5.62 6.50 13.43
N GLU A 88 4.62 5.61 13.51
CA GLU A 88 3.74 5.49 14.68
C GLU A 88 4.00 4.17 15.43
N ALA A 89 5.20 4.06 16.02
CA ALA A 89 5.51 3.02 16.98
C ALA A 89 4.98 3.41 18.37
N VAL A 90 3.93 2.71 18.81
CA VAL A 90 3.53 2.44 20.20
C VAL A 90 3.24 3.64 21.10
N GLY A 91 1.94 3.91 21.26
CA GLY A 91 1.36 4.70 22.34
C GLY A 91 0.18 3.95 22.98
N THR A 92 0.32 2.65 23.24
CA THR A 92 -0.67 1.88 24.01
C THR A 92 -0.14 1.53 25.39
N ALA A 93 -1.03 1.64 26.39
CA ALA A 93 -1.01 1.07 27.75
C ALA A 93 -0.55 1.98 28.91
N GLY A 94 -1.55 2.52 29.60
CA GLY A 94 -1.42 3.12 30.93
C GLY A 94 -2.79 3.26 31.58
N GLY A 95 -3.38 2.12 31.98
CA GLY A 95 -4.56 2.15 32.83
C GLY A 95 -4.26 2.85 34.16
N ARG A 96 -5.18 3.69 34.62
CA ARG A 96 -5.45 3.86 36.04
C ARG A 96 -6.95 4.10 36.22
N VAL A 97 -7.55 3.11 36.84
CA VAL A 97 -8.72 3.23 37.70
C VAL A 97 -8.42 4.26 38.79
N SER A 98 -9.34 5.21 38.96
CA SER A 98 -9.71 5.98 40.16
C SER A 98 -11.01 6.68 39.72
N GLU A 99 -12.23 6.30 40.10
CA GLU A 99 -12.77 6.22 41.47
C GLU A 99 -12.10 7.25 42.38
N GLU A 100 -12.66 8.47 42.41
CA GLU A 100 -13.56 8.97 43.48
C GLU A 100 -14.24 10.29 43.03
#